data_AF-A0A3D2DLM5-F1
#
_entry.id   AF-A0A3D2DLM5-F1
#
_cell.length_a   1.000
_cell.length_b   1.000
_cell.length_c   1.000
_cell.angle_alpha   90.00
_cell.angle_beta   90.00
_cell.angle_gamma   90.00
#
_symmetry.space_group_name_H-M   'P 1'
#
loop_
_entity.id
_entity.type
_entity.pdbx_description
1 polymer ?
#
loop_
_entity_poly.entity_id
_entity_poly.type
_entity_poly.pdbx_seq_one_letter_code
_entity_poly.pdbx_strand_id
1 'polypeptide(L)'
;IEFCHNDDATKEYKTMFNRLVELGEADENGRFPVIPGEKVSKDYIPAEYIEALMKDTSIADKEAVIKSVRAINNSYPHDGYYPYSKNAEKGSYKWFIKQYIDMAREHGATPVLVTAPARTQFTDDGRIKDGNGLHGGNNFAYIRAMKQIGEETHTVVLDLFSYSVELFESIGCADIHKYTSIKQGVNKGIWPDDFIKELNKPDTISENTHFNKYGAWLITKGLVGLIKKCDDKQLSALKNVITDSDFSVKAPFLYN
;
A
#
# COMPACT_ATOMS: atom_id res chain seq x y z
N ILE A 1 15.10 5.69 -5.25
CA ILE A 1 14.21 6.68 -4.61
C ILE A 1 13.82 6.12 -3.24
N GLU A 2 13.83 6.95 -2.20
CA GLU A 2 13.35 6.59 -0.86
C GLU A 2 11.83 6.60 -0.87
N PHE A 3 11.19 5.61 -0.25
CA PHE A 3 9.74 5.46 -0.29
C PHE A 3 9.16 5.34 1.12
N CYS A 4 8.75 6.49 1.66
CA CYS A 4 7.62 6.51 2.58
C CYS A 4 6.39 5.95 1.81
N HIS A 5 5.59 5.12 2.48
CA HIS A 5 4.69 4.13 1.84
C HIS A 5 3.43 3.80 2.66
N ASN A 6 3.21 4.52 3.76
CA ASN A 6 2.10 4.35 4.67
C ASN A 6 1.10 5.49 4.48
N ASP A 7 -0.17 5.12 4.50
CA ASP A 7 -1.37 5.94 4.32
C ASP A 7 -2.13 6.14 5.64
N ASP A 8 -1.50 5.75 6.76
CA ASP A 8 -2.08 5.81 8.10
C ASP A 8 -1.43 6.90 8.97
N ALA A 9 -2.13 8.04 9.04
CA ALA A 9 -1.80 9.16 9.93
C ALA A 9 -2.29 8.99 11.38
N THR A 10 -3.08 7.95 11.72
CA THR A 10 -3.67 7.80 13.07
C THR A 10 -2.66 7.35 14.12
N LYS A 11 -1.53 6.78 13.70
CA LYS A 11 -0.45 6.33 14.59
C LYS A 11 0.46 7.49 15.06
N GLU A 12 0.04 8.74 14.81
CA GLU A 12 0.71 9.96 15.22
C GLU A 12 2.20 9.97 14.79
N TYR A 13 3.08 10.56 15.60
CA TYR A 13 4.51 10.61 15.34
C TYR A 13 5.13 9.22 15.10
N LYS A 14 4.54 8.14 15.63
CA LYS A 14 5.06 6.76 15.54
C LYS A 14 5.08 6.21 14.10
N THR A 15 4.33 6.80 13.16
CA THR A 15 4.44 6.50 11.72
C THR A 15 4.84 7.68 10.84
N MET A 16 4.76 8.92 11.35
CA MET A 16 5.15 10.11 10.59
C MET A 16 6.56 9.95 9.99
N PHE A 17 7.55 9.70 10.84
CA PHE A 17 8.95 9.95 10.50
C PHE A 17 9.51 9.27 9.22
N ASN A 18 9.26 7.98 9.01
CA ASN A 18 9.90 7.17 7.97
C ASN A 18 8.92 6.38 7.08
N ARG A 19 7.62 6.65 7.20
CA ARG A 19 6.58 5.82 6.58
C ARG A 19 5.44 6.64 5.99
N LEU A 20 4.92 7.64 6.68
CA LEU A 20 3.76 8.40 6.18
C LEU A 20 4.14 9.29 4.98
N VAL A 21 3.33 9.28 3.92
CA VAL A 21 3.42 10.28 2.83
C VAL A 21 2.10 10.99 2.71
N GLU A 22 2.12 12.31 2.86
CA GLU A 22 0.91 13.11 2.72
C GLU A 22 0.52 13.30 1.25
N LEU A 23 -0.80 13.34 1.01
CA LEU A 23 -1.36 13.62 -0.31
C LEU A 23 -1.20 15.09 -0.71
N GLY A 24 -1.15 15.99 0.27
CA GLY A 24 -1.42 17.42 0.08
C GLY A 24 -2.92 17.71 0.01
N GLU A 25 -3.29 18.99 0.08
CA GLU A 25 -4.69 19.41 -0.07
C GLU A 25 -5.13 19.31 -1.53
N ALA A 26 -6.31 18.72 -1.78
CA ALA A 26 -6.87 18.62 -3.12
C ALA A 26 -7.47 19.95 -3.59
N ASP A 27 -7.44 20.20 -4.90
CA ASP A 27 -8.13 21.34 -5.51
C ASP A 27 -9.66 21.20 -5.48
N GLU A 28 -10.37 22.21 -5.98
CA GLU A 28 -11.84 22.22 -6.09
C GLU A 28 -12.43 21.08 -6.94
N ASN A 29 -11.61 20.45 -7.79
CA ASN A 29 -11.98 19.29 -8.62
C ASN A 29 -11.58 17.96 -7.97
N GLY A 30 -11.03 18.00 -6.74
CA GLY A 30 -10.55 16.82 -6.02
C GLY A 30 -9.25 16.24 -6.58
N ARG A 31 -8.46 17.00 -7.35
CA ARG A 31 -7.11 16.62 -7.80
C ARG A 31 -6.07 16.94 -6.74
N PHE A 32 -5.26 15.94 -6.39
CA PHE A 32 -4.15 16.11 -5.45
C PHE A 32 -2.94 16.76 -6.14
N PRO A 33 -2.11 17.52 -5.43
CA PRO A 33 -1.00 18.27 -6.03
C PRO A 33 0.20 17.38 -6.34
N VAL A 34 1.16 17.94 -7.08
CA VAL A 34 2.51 17.37 -7.30
C VAL A 34 3.53 18.34 -6.71
N ILE A 35 3.64 18.33 -5.38
CA ILE A 35 4.62 19.13 -4.62
C ILE A 35 5.98 18.40 -4.65
N PRO A 36 7.06 19.02 -5.15
CA PRO A 36 8.40 18.43 -5.17
C PRO A 36 8.94 18.08 -3.79
N GLY A 37 9.69 16.98 -3.72
CA GLY A 37 10.35 16.57 -2.49
C GLY A 37 11.61 17.39 -2.21
N GLU A 38 11.82 17.76 -0.95
CA GLU A 38 13.03 18.44 -0.49
C GLU A 38 13.89 17.47 0.32
N LYS A 39 15.16 17.27 -0.08
CA LYS A 39 16.09 16.48 0.72
C LYS A 39 16.64 17.30 1.87
N VAL A 40 16.69 16.69 3.05
CA VAL A 40 17.27 17.28 4.27
C VAL A 40 18.44 16.43 4.78
N SER A 41 19.29 17.03 5.62
CA SER A 41 20.38 16.31 6.29
C SER A 41 19.85 15.14 7.13
N LYS A 42 20.59 14.02 7.18
CA LYS A 42 20.33 12.89 8.08
C LYS A 42 20.21 13.27 9.57
N ASP A 43 20.81 14.38 9.99
CA ASP A 43 20.72 14.87 11.37
C ASP A 43 19.42 15.63 11.68
N TYR A 44 18.66 16.02 10.65
CA TYR A 44 17.38 16.69 10.80
C TYR A 44 16.29 15.69 11.20
N ILE A 45 15.50 16.06 12.20
CA ILE A 45 14.23 15.43 12.58
C ILE A 45 13.19 16.56 12.62
N PRO A 46 12.00 16.39 12.02
CA PRO A 46 10.96 17.43 12.05
C PRO A 46 10.61 17.88 13.48
N ALA A 47 10.43 19.19 13.67
CA ALA A 47 10.20 19.76 15.00
C ALA A 47 8.88 19.27 15.61
N GLU A 48 7.84 19.13 14.78
CA GLU A 48 6.54 18.58 15.15
C GLU A 48 6.61 17.12 15.61
N TYR A 49 7.55 16.32 15.09
CA TYR A 49 7.82 14.97 15.57
C TYR A 49 8.41 15.00 16.98
N ILE A 50 9.42 15.86 17.21
CA ILE A 50 10.05 16.02 18.52
C ILE A 50 9.01 16.54 19.54
N GLU A 51 8.20 17.53 19.18
CA GLU A 51 7.13 18.04 20.04
C GLU A 51 6.11 16.97 20.40
N ALA A 52 5.65 16.17 19.43
CA ALA A 52 4.69 15.10 19.67
C ALA A 52 5.29 14.00 20.57
N LEU A 53 6.52 13.58 20.31
CA LEU A 53 7.26 12.64 21.18
C LEU A 53 7.43 13.19 22.60
N MET A 54 7.75 14.47 22.76
CA MET A 54 7.93 15.10 24.08
C MET A 54 6.61 15.21 24.86
N LYS A 55 5.47 15.38 24.17
CA LYS A 55 4.12 15.39 24.74
C LYS A 55 3.61 13.99 25.11
N ASP A 56 4.14 12.92 24.52
CA ASP A 56 3.75 11.53 24.84
C ASP A 56 4.26 11.12 26.24
N THR A 57 3.34 11.01 27.19
CA THR A 57 3.61 10.59 28.57
C THR A 57 3.76 9.08 28.74
N SER A 58 3.37 8.28 27.74
CA SER A 58 3.53 6.81 27.76
C SER A 58 4.97 6.36 27.47
N ILE A 59 5.79 7.22 26.85
CA ILE A 59 7.19 6.94 26.55
C ILE A 59 8.09 7.51 27.65
N ALA A 60 8.65 6.62 28.47
CA ALA A 60 9.66 6.97 29.48
C ALA A 60 11.01 7.36 28.83
N ASP A 61 11.53 6.52 27.93
CA ASP A 61 12.83 6.74 27.27
C ASP A 61 12.66 7.40 25.89
N LYS A 62 12.55 8.73 25.91
CA LYS A 62 12.43 9.55 24.70
C LYS A 62 13.74 9.61 23.89
N GLU A 63 14.89 9.47 24.56
CA GLU A 63 16.20 9.50 23.90
C GLU A 63 16.45 8.23 23.08
N ALA A 64 16.04 7.05 23.56
CA ALA A 64 16.07 5.82 22.77
C ALA A 64 15.23 5.93 21.48
N VAL A 65 14.07 6.61 21.53
CA VAL A 65 13.26 6.87 20.33
C VAL A 65 14.02 7.77 19.34
N ILE A 66 14.55 8.91 19.79
CA ILE A 66 15.37 9.82 18.95
C ILE A 66 16.58 9.09 18.35
N LYS A 67 17.26 8.26 19.15
CA LYS A 67 18.40 7.45 18.69
C LYS A 67 17.99 6.44 17.61
N SER A 68 16.82 5.80 17.74
CA SER A 68 16.30 4.88 16.71
C SER A 68 15.97 5.60 15.40
N VAL A 69 15.41 6.81 15.47
CA VAL A 69 15.16 7.69 14.32
C VAL A 69 16.47 8.05 13.62
N ARG A 70 17.48 8.51 14.37
CA ARG A 70 18.82 8.80 13.82
C ARG A 70 19.47 7.57 13.18
N ALA A 71 19.30 6.38 13.76
CA ALA A 71 19.81 5.14 13.19
C ALA A 71 19.15 4.79 11.84
N ILE A 72 17.84 5.04 11.70
CA ILE A 72 17.11 4.89 10.42
C ILE A 72 17.66 5.89 9.40
N ASN A 73 17.81 7.17 9.75
CA ASN A 73 18.37 8.18 8.84
C ASN A 73 19.76 7.79 8.33
N ASN A 74 20.63 7.37 9.23
CA ASN A 74 21.99 6.97 8.90
C ASN A 74 22.07 5.68 8.05
N SER A 75 20.99 4.89 7.99
CA SER A 75 20.91 3.71 7.10
C SER A 75 20.67 4.08 5.63
N TYR A 76 20.23 5.30 5.31
CA TYR A 76 20.00 5.69 3.92
C TYR A 76 21.31 5.87 3.14
N PRO A 77 21.36 5.51 1.84
CA PRO A 77 22.61 5.39 1.07
C PRO A 77 23.23 6.73 0.61
N HIS A 78 22.61 7.87 0.90
CA HIS A 78 23.06 9.20 0.45
C HIS A 78 23.12 10.19 1.62
N ASP A 79 23.75 11.35 1.45
CA ASP A 79 23.98 12.32 2.54
C ASP A 79 22.71 13.04 3.07
N GLY A 80 21.55 12.75 2.47
CA GLY A 80 20.26 13.27 2.91
C GLY A 80 19.11 12.33 2.54
N TYR A 81 17.96 12.59 3.14
CA TYR A 81 16.73 11.80 3.03
C TYR A 81 15.52 12.73 2.76
N TYR A 82 14.38 12.17 2.36
CA TYR A 82 13.13 12.94 2.22
C TYR A 82 12.30 12.84 3.50
N PRO A 83 12.12 13.93 4.25
CA PRO A 83 11.40 13.88 5.52
C PRO A 83 9.89 13.82 5.28
N TYR A 84 9.19 13.28 6.28
CA TYR A 84 7.77 13.58 6.45
C TYR A 84 7.55 15.10 6.57
N SER A 85 6.45 15.56 6.00
CA SER A 85 5.94 16.92 6.18
C SER A 85 4.42 16.89 6.19
N LYS A 86 3.81 17.46 7.23
CA LYS A 86 2.37 17.34 7.51
C LYS A 86 1.45 17.81 6.38
N ASN A 87 1.89 18.80 5.60
CA ASN A 87 1.11 19.38 4.51
C ASN A 87 1.67 19.01 3.12
N ALA A 88 2.48 17.93 3.04
CA ALA A 88 3.22 17.52 1.84
C ALA A 88 4.24 18.56 1.29
N GLU A 89 4.57 19.61 2.05
CA GLU A 89 5.47 20.71 1.63
C GLU A 89 6.89 20.25 1.27
N LYS A 90 7.36 19.11 1.80
CA LYS A 90 8.66 18.48 1.48
C LYS A 90 8.51 17.18 0.67
N GLY A 91 7.35 16.98 0.05
CA GLY A 91 7.10 15.90 -0.92
C GLY A 91 5.69 15.34 -0.83
N SER A 92 4.94 15.47 -1.92
CA SER A 92 3.60 14.85 -2.07
C SER A 92 3.67 13.41 -2.58
N TYR A 93 2.68 12.59 -2.20
CA TYR A 93 2.53 11.21 -2.70
C TYR A 93 2.66 11.10 -4.22
N LYS A 94 1.94 11.93 -4.98
CA LYS A 94 2.01 11.93 -6.44
C LYS A 94 3.40 12.27 -6.98
N TRP A 95 4.14 13.16 -6.33
CA TRP A 95 5.51 13.47 -6.75
C TRP A 95 6.46 12.29 -6.58
N PHE A 96 6.37 11.55 -5.46
CA PHE A 96 7.16 10.33 -5.27
C PHE A 96 6.82 9.26 -6.32
N ILE A 97 5.54 9.04 -6.62
CA ILE A 97 5.12 8.13 -7.71
C ILE A 97 5.69 8.60 -9.06
N LYS A 98 5.65 9.91 -9.36
CA LYS A 98 6.25 10.48 -10.56
C LYS A 98 7.75 10.18 -10.68
N GLN A 99 8.50 10.19 -9.58
CA GLN A 99 9.95 9.89 -9.64
C GLN A 99 10.23 8.48 -10.18
N TYR A 100 9.38 7.49 -9.87
CA TYR A 100 9.51 6.13 -10.43
C TYR A 100 9.13 6.07 -11.92
N ILE A 101 8.12 6.83 -12.33
CA ILE A 101 7.68 6.94 -13.74
C ILE A 101 8.79 7.56 -14.58
N ASP A 102 9.38 8.66 -14.10
CA ASP A 102 10.48 9.36 -14.76
C ASP A 102 11.73 8.46 -14.84
N MET A 103 12.16 7.90 -13.70
CA MET A 103 13.31 6.98 -13.63
C MET A 103 13.17 5.78 -14.58
N ALA A 104 11.98 5.17 -14.69
CA ALA A 104 11.74 4.07 -15.62
C ALA A 104 11.94 4.51 -17.07
N ARG A 105 11.38 5.67 -17.45
CA ARG A 105 11.46 6.24 -18.80
C ARG A 105 12.88 6.66 -19.17
N GLU A 106 13.62 7.25 -18.25
CA GLU A 106 15.05 7.60 -18.40
C GLU A 106 15.92 6.38 -18.73
N HIS A 107 15.54 5.20 -18.24
CA HIS A 107 16.23 3.92 -18.49
C HIS A 107 15.58 3.11 -19.62
N GLY A 108 14.71 3.71 -20.43
CA GLY A 108 14.06 3.08 -21.58
C GLY A 108 13.00 2.02 -21.25
N ALA A 109 12.58 1.92 -19.98
CA ALA A 109 11.53 1.02 -19.54
C ALA A 109 10.14 1.68 -19.68
N THR A 110 9.10 0.86 -19.86
CA THR A 110 7.70 1.32 -19.87
C THR A 110 7.12 1.21 -18.45
N PRO A 111 6.85 2.33 -17.75
CA PRO A 111 6.21 2.27 -16.44
C PRO A 111 4.75 1.83 -16.54
N VAL A 112 4.30 1.05 -15.57
CA VAL A 112 2.91 0.64 -15.38
C VAL A 112 2.59 0.78 -13.89
N LEU A 113 1.55 1.54 -13.56
CA LEU A 113 1.04 1.67 -12.20
C LEU A 113 0.03 0.56 -11.92
N VAL A 114 0.04 0.03 -10.70
CA VAL A 114 -0.95 -0.92 -10.20
C VAL A 114 -1.49 -0.38 -8.89
N THR A 115 -2.81 -0.14 -8.79
CA THR A 115 -3.40 0.34 -7.54
C THR A 115 -3.28 -0.73 -6.46
N ALA A 116 -3.01 -0.33 -5.21
CA ALA A 116 -2.91 -1.27 -4.10
C ALA A 116 -4.24 -2.04 -3.93
N PRO A 117 -4.23 -3.36 -3.64
CA PRO A 117 -5.44 -4.08 -3.26
C PRO A 117 -6.09 -3.45 -2.02
N ALA A 118 -7.41 -3.58 -1.91
CA ALA A 118 -8.17 -3.16 -0.74
C ALA A 118 -7.66 -3.81 0.56
N ARG A 119 -7.87 -3.14 1.69
CA ARG A 119 -7.79 -3.77 3.01
C ARG A 119 -9.07 -4.55 3.24
N THR A 120 -8.98 -5.72 3.86
CA THR A 120 -10.17 -6.53 4.18
C THR A 120 -10.84 -6.06 5.47
N GLN A 121 -11.07 -4.75 5.56
CA GLN A 121 -11.89 -4.13 6.60
C GLN A 121 -13.23 -3.72 5.99
N PHE A 122 -14.30 -4.04 6.70
CA PHE A 122 -15.66 -3.86 6.20
C PHE A 122 -16.43 -2.86 7.05
N THR A 123 -17.41 -2.20 6.44
CA THR A 123 -18.52 -1.53 7.11
C THR A 123 -19.59 -2.55 7.53
N ASP A 124 -20.53 -2.14 8.38
CA ASP A 124 -21.56 -3.03 8.92
C ASP A 124 -22.53 -3.57 7.84
N ASP A 125 -22.65 -2.88 6.70
CA ASP A 125 -23.40 -3.32 5.51
C ASP A 125 -22.57 -4.19 4.53
N GLY A 126 -21.36 -4.59 4.92
CA GLY A 126 -20.51 -5.52 4.18
C GLY A 126 -19.71 -4.92 3.03
N ARG A 127 -19.58 -3.58 2.95
CA ARG A 127 -18.74 -2.90 1.96
C ARG A 127 -17.30 -2.77 2.44
N ILE A 128 -16.36 -2.64 1.51
CA ILE A 128 -14.98 -2.30 1.88
C ILE A 128 -14.93 -0.89 2.46
N LYS A 129 -14.40 -0.81 3.68
CA LYS A 129 -14.24 0.43 4.43
C LYS A 129 -13.01 1.21 3.96
N ASP A 130 -13.13 2.53 3.90
CA ASP A 130 -12.03 3.45 3.65
C ASP A 130 -11.64 4.27 4.90
N GLY A 131 -10.58 5.05 4.77
CA GLY A 131 -10.00 5.87 5.84
C GLY A 131 -8.49 5.68 5.98
N ASN A 132 -7.92 6.21 7.06
CA ASN A 132 -6.49 6.15 7.38
C ASN A 132 -6.00 4.69 7.48
N GLY A 133 -4.96 4.33 6.71
CA GLY A 133 -4.44 2.96 6.59
C GLY A 133 -5.29 1.99 5.75
N LEU A 134 -6.44 2.47 5.25
CA LEU A 134 -7.40 1.76 4.39
C LEU A 134 -7.46 2.39 2.98
N HIS A 135 -6.40 3.12 2.62
CA HIS A 135 -6.21 3.90 1.39
C HIS A 135 -7.17 5.09 1.19
N GLY A 136 -7.89 5.52 2.24
CA GLY A 136 -8.89 6.61 2.26
C GLY A 136 -8.36 8.00 1.91
N GLY A 137 -9.16 9.07 1.82
CA GLY A 137 -10.62 9.13 1.73
C GLY A 137 -11.36 9.33 3.07
N ASN A 138 -12.67 9.61 3.09
CA ASN A 138 -13.72 9.50 2.06
C ASN A 138 -13.34 10.02 0.64
N ASN A 139 -13.47 9.29 -0.47
CA ASN A 139 -13.40 7.82 -0.61
C ASN A 139 -12.05 7.48 -1.27
N PHE A 140 -11.30 6.53 -0.70
CA PHE A 140 -10.02 5.97 -1.20
C PHE A 140 -9.06 6.99 -1.89
N ALA A 141 -8.74 8.10 -1.21
CA ALA A 141 -7.99 9.21 -1.80
C ALA A 141 -6.60 8.84 -2.32
N TYR A 142 -5.85 7.93 -1.67
CA TYR A 142 -4.55 7.46 -2.21
C TYR A 142 -4.72 6.70 -3.53
N ILE A 143 -5.79 5.90 -3.66
CA ILE A 143 -6.13 5.22 -4.91
C ILE A 143 -6.52 6.24 -5.99
N ARG A 144 -7.28 7.29 -5.64
CA ARG A 144 -7.61 8.39 -6.56
C ARG A 144 -6.37 9.15 -7.02
N ALA A 145 -5.45 9.47 -6.12
CA ALA A 145 -4.19 10.15 -6.43
C ALA A 145 -3.29 9.32 -7.35
N MET A 146 -3.24 7.99 -7.16
CA MET A 146 -2.50 7.08 -8.03
C MET A 146 -3.11 7.00 -9.45
N LYS A 147 -4.43 7.06 -9.57
CA LYS A 147 -5.13 7.16 -10.88
C LYS A 147 -4.87 8.51 -11.56
N GLN A 148 -4.92 9.61 -10.81
CA GLN A 148 -4.66 10.97 -11.29
C GLN A 148 -3.23 11.12 -11.84
N ILE A 149 -2.19 10.68 -11.10
CA ILE A 149 -0.81 10.78 -11.62
C ILE A 149 -0.59 9.86 -12.84
N GLY A 150 -1.31 8.74 -12.96
CA GLY A 150 -1.32 7.92 -14.17
C GLY A 150 -1.87 8.68 -15.38
N GLU A 151 -3.06 9.27 -15.25
CA GLU A 151 -3.67 10.14 -16.27
C GLU A 151 -2.73 11.29 -16.70
N GLU A 152 -2.24 12.06 -15.72
CA GLU A 152 -1.41 13.26 -15.92
C GLU A 152 -0.03 12.96 -16.55
N THR A 153 0.49 11.75 -16.37
CA THR A 153 1.77 11.32 -16.95
C THR A 153 1.61 10.41 -18.17
N HIS A 154 0.38 10.13 -18.58
CA HIS A 154 0.03 9.12 -19.61
C HIS A 154 0.61 7.73 -19.33
N THR A 155 0.66 7.35 -18.05
CA THR A 155 1.13 6.04 -17.59
C THR A 155 -0.06 5.13 -17.35
N VAL A 156 -0.01 3.90 -17.88
CA VAL A 156 -1.08 2.89 -17.68
C VAL A 156 -1.31 2.64 -16.19
N VAL A 157 -2.57 2.62 -15.77
CA VAL A 157 -3.00 2.23 -14.43
C VAL A 157 -3.84 0.96 -14.50
N LEU A 158 -3.36 -0.11 -13.87
CA LEU A 158 -4.09 -1.35 -13.67
C LEU A 158 -4.85 -1.25 -12.35
N ASP A 159 -6.18 -1.19 -12.43
CA ASP A 159 -7.05 -0.92 -11.27
C ASP A 159 -7.34 -2.17 -10.43
N LEU A 160 -6.28 -2.72 -9.83
CA LEU A 160 -6.35 -3.90 -8.98
C LEU A 160 -7.12 -3.64 -7.67
N PHE A 161 -7.17 -2.39 -7.20
CA PHE A 161 -8.02 -1.96 -6.10
C PHE A 161 -9.49 -2.32 -6.36
N SER A 162 -10.11 -1.83 -7.45
CA SER A 162 -11.53 -2.07 -7.73
C SER A 162 -11.84 -3.55 -7.93
N TYR A 163 -10.96 -4.30 -8.62
CA TYR A 163 -11.05 -5.77 -8.72
C TYR A 163 -11.08 -6.43 -7.33
N SER A 164 -10.20 -5.99 -6.42
CA SER A 164 -10.12 -6.57 -5.08
C SER A 164 -11.33 -6.20 -4.20
N VAL A 165 -11.92 -5.02 -4.37
CA VAL A 165 -13.19 -4.66 -3.71
C VAL A 165 -14.31 -5.60 -4.14
N GLU A 166 -14.54 -5.77 -5.45
CA GLU A 166 -15.54 -6.69 -5.98
C GLU A 166 -15.34 -8.12 -5.45
N LEU A 167 -14.09 -8.60 -5.48
CA LEU A 167 -13.74 -9.92 -4.96
C LEU A 167 -14.03 -10.06 -3.46
N PHE A 168 -13.60 -9.11 -2.63
CA PHE A 168 -13.73 -9.20 -1.17
C PHE A 168 -15.17 -8.99 -0.69
N GLU A 169 -15.94 -8.10 -1.33
CA GLU A 169 -17.39 -7.98 -1.06
C GLU A 169 -18.15 -9.24 -1.48
N SER A 170 -17.73 -9.91 -2.56
CA SER A 170 -18.34 -11.19 -2.99
C SER A 170 -18.02 -12.39 -2.07
N ILE A 171 -16.85 -12.36 -1.40
CA ILE A 171 -16.47 -13.35 -0.37
C ILE A 171 -17.17 -13.03 0.96
N GLY A 172 -17.31 -11.75 1.29
CA GLY A 172 -17.96 -11.29 2.52
C GLY A 172 -17.06 -11.37 3.77
N CYS A 173 -17.38 -10.53 4.75
CA CYS A 173 -16.64 -10.39 6.01
C CYS A 173 -16.51 -11.72 6.79
N ALA A 174 -17.52 -12.60 6.71
CA ALA A 174 -17.52 -13.89 7.39
C ALA A 174 -16.41 -14.83 6.89
N ASP A 175 -16.12 -14.86 5.59
CA ASP A 175 -15.21 -15.85 4.97
C ASP A 175 -13.84 -15.28 4.58
N ILE A 176 -13.67 -13.95 4.57
CA ILE A 176 -12.45 -13.30 4.08
C ILE A 176 -11.16 -13.73 4.80
N HIS A 177 -11.27 -14.13 6.07
CA HIS A 177 -10.17 -14.65 6.88
C HIS A 177 -9.54 -15.93 6.29
N LYS A 178 -10.28 -16.71 5.49
CA LYS A 178 -9.77 -17.88 4.75
C LYS A 178 -8.76 -17.51 3.65
N TYR A 179 -8.63 -16.22 3.32
CA TYR A 179 -7.81 -15.69 2.23
C TYR A 179 -6.68 -14.77 2.73
N THR A 180 -6.74 -14.31 3.98
CA THR A 180 -5.69 -13.47 4.59
C THR A 180 -4.68 -14.28 5.39
N SER A 181 -3.56 -13.64 5.76
CA SER A 181 -2.51 -14.26 6.58
C SER A 181 -2.89 -14.29 8.06
N ILE A 182 -2.31 -15.25 8.79
CA ILE A 182 -2.45 -15.36 10.24
C ILE A 182 -1.52 -14.35 10.92
N LYS A 183 -2.12 -13.47 11.74
CA LYS A 183 -1.45 -12.44 12.57
C LYS A 183 -1.02 -13.00 13.92
N GLN A 184 -1.90 -13.81 14.53
CA GLN A 184 -1.68 -14.48 15.82
C GLN A 184 -2.03 -15.96 15.63
N GLY A 185 -1.03 -16.81 15.85
CA GLY A 185 -1.07 -18.25 15.53
C GLY A 185 0.21 -18.68 14.79
N VAL A 186 0.26 -19.95 14.39
CA VAL A 186 1.37 -20.56 13.66
C VAL A 186 1.21 -20.39 12.15
N ASN A 187 2.02 -19.52 11.54
CA ASN A 187 2.05 -19.30 10.08
C ASN A 187 3.25 -20.04 9.41
N LYS A 188 3.47 -21.31 9.80
CA LYS A 188 4.55 -22.18 9.30
C LYS A 188 4.03 -23.62 9.19
N GLY A 189 4.43 -24.34 8.15
CA GLY A 189 4.04 -25.74 7.95
C GLY A 189 3.83 -26.11 6.49
N ILE A 190 3.17 -27.24 6.28
CA ILE A 190 2.74 -27.74 4.97
C ILE A 190 1.45 -27.01 4.58
N TRP A 191 1.43 -26.45 3.36
CA TRP A 191 0.25 -25.79 2.81
C TRP A 191 -0.58 -26.78 1.97
N PRO A 192 -1.92 -26.83 2.14
CA PRO A 192 -2.75 -25.96 2.97
C PRO A 192 -2.98 -26.48 4.41
N ASP A 193 -2.67 -27.75 4.68
CA ASP A 193 -3.15 -28.49 5.86
C ASP A 193 -2.85 -27.82 7.21
N ASP A 194 -1.60 -27.38 7.44
CA ASP A 194 -1.24 -26.73 8.71
C ASP A 194 -1.88 -25.34 8.86
N PHE A 195 -2.12 -24.63 7.74
CA PHE A 195 -2.84 -23.36 7.76
C PHE A 195 -4.31 -23.56 8.13
N ILE A 196 -4.99 -24.57 7.57
CA ILE A 196 -6.39 -24.90 7.90
C ILE A 196 -6.50 -25.28 9.37
N LYS A 197 -5.58 -26.13 9.85
CA LYS A 197 -5.52 -26.58 11.24
C LYS A 197 -5.33 -25.41 12.21
N GLU A 198 -4.53 -24.41 11.85
CA GLU A 198 -4.36 -23.21 12.64
C GLU A 198 -5.58 -22.30 12.59
N LEU A 199 -6.15 -22.06 11.40
CA LEU A 199 -7.32 -21.22 11.17
C LEU A 199 -8.55 -21.68 11.97
N ASN A 200 -8.69 -22.99 12.15
CA ASN A 200 -9.77 -23.61 12.93
C ASN A 200 -9.62 -23.48 14.47
N LYS A 201 -8.53 -22.90 14.97
CA LYS A 201 -8.39 -22.64 16.42
C LYS A 201 -9.12 -21.34 16.81
N PRO A 202 -9.78 -21.31 17.99
CA PRO A 202 -10.58 -20.16 18.42
C PRO A 202 -9.74 -18.92 18.78
N ASP A 203 -8.44 -19.06 19.03
CA ASP A 203 -7.50 -17.99 19.37
C ASP A 203 -6.71 -17.44 18.16
N THR A 204 -6.95 -17.99 16.96
CA THR A 204 -6.28 -17.55 15.72
C THR A 204 -6.89 -16.25 15.21
N ILE A 205 -6.05 -15.24 15.03
CA ILE A 205 -6.45 -13.94 14.48
C ILE A 205 -5.82 -13.80 13.09
N SER A 206 -6.65 -13.63 12.08
CA SER A 206 -6.21 -13.24 10.73
C SER A 206 -6.03 -11.72 10.64
N GLU A 207 -5.12 -11.26 9.80
CA GLU A 207 -4.93 -9.83 9.54
C GLU A 207 -5.71 -9.33 8.30
N ASN A 208 -5.69 -8.01 8.08
CA ASN A 208 -6.46 -7.35 7.03
C ASN A 208 -5.62 -6.78 5.86
N THR A 209 -4.31 -7.08 5.83
CA THR A 209 -3.33 -6.41 4.97
C THR A 209 -2.58 -7.36 4.03
N HIS A 210 -2.00 -8.45 4.55
CA HIS A 210 -1.30 -9.45 3.74
C HIS A 210 -2.17 -10.69 3.54
N PHE A 211 -2.09 -11.25 2.34
CA PHE A 211 -2.84 -12.44 1.95
C PHE A 211 -2.09 -13.71 2.32
N ASN A 212 -2.80 -14.83 2.46
CA ASN A 212 -2.16 -16.15 2.42
C ASN A 212 -1.85 -16.54 0.95
N LYS A 213 -1.27 -17.73 0.73
CA LYS A 213 -0.87 -18.16 -0.62
C LYS A 213 -2.03 -18.15 -1.64
N TYR A 214 -3.24 -18.49 -1.20
CA TYR A 214 -4.40 -18.53 -2.07
C TYR A 214 -5.02 -17.14 -2.30
N GLY A 215 -5.16 -16.32 -1.25
CA GLY A 215 -5.59 -14.93 -1.44
C GLY A 215 -4.64 -14.14 -2.35
N ALA A 216 -3.32 -14.32 -2.19
CA ALA A 216 -2.32 -13.71 -3.07
C ALA A 216 -2.50 -14.14 -4.53
N TRP A 217 -2.76 -15.43 -4.76
CA TRP A 217 -3.01 -15.97 -6.10
C TRP A 217 -4.30 -15.41 -6.74
N LEU A 218 -5.39 -15.18 -5.97
CA LEU A 218 -6.60 -14.52 -6.49
C LEU A 218 -6.31 -13.10 -6.95
N ILE A 219 -5.53 -12.34 -6.17
CA ILE A 219 -5.10 -10.98 -6.54
C ILE A 219 -4.21 -11.00 -7.79
N THR A 220 -3.28 -11.95 -7.91
CA THR A 220 -2.49 -12.14 -9.15
C THR A 220 -3.38 -12.47 -10.35
N LYS A 221 -4.40 -13.34 -10.20
CA LYS A 221 -5.36 -13.66 -11.26
C LYS A 221 -6.11 -12.42 -11.73
N GLY A 222 -6.54 -11.56 -10.81
CA GLY A 222 -7.13 -10.26 -11.12
C GLY A 222 -6.22 -9.35 -11.92
N LEU A 223 -4.97 -9.21 -11.48
CA LEU A 223 -3.96 -8.40 -12.17
C LEU A 223 -3.70 -8.91 -13.60
N VAL A 224 -3.56 -10.21 -13.81
CA VAL A 224 -3.43 -10.83 -15.15
C VAL A 224 -4.67 -10.56 -16.01
N GLY A 225 -5.86 -10.62 -15.42
CA GLY A 225 -7.12 -10.26 -16.09
C GLY A 225 -7.15 -8.78 -16.53
N LEU A 226 -6.70 -7.86 -15.69
CA LEU A 226 -6.59 -6.44 -16.00
C LEU A 226 -5.58 -6.17 -17.12
N ILE A 227 -4.41 -6.82 -17.09
CA ILE A 227 -3.39 -6.71 -18.15
C ILE A 227 -3.96 -7.17 -19.50
N LYS A 228 -4.67 -8.31 -19.53
CA LYS A 228 -5.29 -8.84 -20.76
C LYS A 228 -6.35 -7.90 -21.32
N LYS A 229 -7.20 -7.32 -20.46
CA LYS A 229 -8.32 -6.45 -20.84
C LYS A 229 -7.93 -5.00 -21.21
N CYS A 230 -6.83 -4.47 -20.67
CA CYS A 230 -6.41 -3.09 -20.90
C CYS A 230 -5.93 -2.88 -22.34
N ASP A 231 -6.52 -1.96 -23.10
CA ASP A 231 -6.25 -1.75 -24.53
C ASP A 231 -5.06 -0.78 -24.82
N ASP A 232 -4.25 -0.44 -23.82
CA ASP A 232 -3.09 0.42 -24.05
C ASP A 232 -1.91 -0.39 -24.64
N LYS A 233 -1.36 0.11 -25.76
CA LYS A 233 -0.18 -0.42 -26.46
C LYS A 233 1.07 -0.50 -25.57
N GLN A 234 1.16 0.29 -24.49
CA GLN A 234 2.22 0.20 -23.47
C GLN A 234 2.29 -1.19 -22.83
N LEU A 235 1.17 -1.94 -22.78
CA LEU A 235 1.15 -3.31 -22.28
C LEU A 235 1.43 -4.39 -23.33
N SER A 236 1.60 -4.06 -24.61
CA SER A 236 1.75 -5.07 -25.68
C SER A 236 2.91 -6.04 -25.43
N ALA A 237 4.05 -5.55 -24.96
CA ALA A 237 5.19 -6.40 -24.59
C ALA A 237 4.86 -7.34 -23.42
N LEU A 238 4.12 -6.85 -22.41
CA LEU A 238 3.71 -7.65 -21.26
C LEU A 238 2.64 -8.69 -21.62
N LYS A 239 1.68 -8.34 -22.48
CA LYS A 239 0.67 -9.28 -23.02
C LYS A 239 1.33 -10.44 -23.77
N ASN A 240 2.32 -10.15 -24.61
CA ASN A 240 3.02 -11.15 -25.43
C ASN A 240 3.80 -12.21 -24.63
N VAL A 241 4.15 -11.93 -23.37
CA VAL A 241 4.84 -12.90 -22.50
C VAL A 241 3.91 -13.66 -21.54
N ILE A 242 2.61 -13.33 -21.50
CA ILE A 242 1.62 -14.09 -20.72
C ILE A 242 1.16 -15.29 -21.55
N THR A 243 1.92 -16.38 -21.45
CA THR A 243 1.71 -17.61 -22.23
C THR A 243 0.53 -18.47 -21.75
N ASP A 244 0.13 -18.33 -20.49
CA ASP A 244 -1.05 -19.02 -19.95
C ASP A 244 -2.29 -18.13 -20.12
N SER A 245 -3.13 -18.46 -21.11
CA SER A 245 -4.40 -17.77 -21.38
C SER A 245 -5.40 -17.91 -20.23
N ASP A 246 -5.36 -19.04 -19.54
CA ASP A 246 -6.46 -19.48 -18.68
C ASP A 246 -6.11 -19.30 -17.19
N PHE A 247 -4.81 -19.26 -16.87
CA PHE A 247 -4.27 -19.31 -15.50
C PHE A 247 -4.99 -20.39 -14.69
N SER A 248 -5.08 -21.58 -15.32
CA SER A 248 -6.24 -22.44 -15.14
C SER A 248 -6.45 -22.77 -13.67
N VAL A 249 -7.64 -22.43 -13.19
CA VAL A 249 -7.98 -22.56 -11.80
C VAL A 249 -8.17 -24.05 -11.51
N LYS A 250 -7.13 -24.72 -10.98
CA LYS A 250 -7.40 -25.90 -10.13
C LYS A 250 -8.24 -25.37 -8.99
N ALA A 251 -9.56 -25.58 -9.09
CA ALA A 251 -10.57 -25.05 -8.20
C ALA A 251 -10.04 -25.10 -6.76
N PRO A 252 -9.70 -23.94 -6.17
CA PRO A 252 -9.36 -23.86 -4.78
C PRO A 252 -10.52 -24.48 -4.04
N PHE A 253 -10.22 -25.40 -3.14
CA PHE A 253 -11.24 -26.13 -2.41
C PHE A 253 -12.18 -25.12 -1.77
N LEU A 254 -13.38 -25.02 -2.33
CA LEU A 254 -14.54 -24.54 -1.60
C LEU A 254 -14.73 -25.58 -0.51
N TYR A 255 -14.21 -25.29 0.68
CA TYR A 255 -14.42 -26.11 1.85
C TYR A 255 -15.90 -26.04 2.19
N ASN A 256 -16.63 -27.08 1.78
CA ASN A 256 -17.92 -27.47 2.35
C ASN A 256 -17.73 -27.83 3.83
#